data_AF-A0A7S0MHF3-F1
#
_entry.id   AF-A0A7S0MHF3-F1
#
_cell.length_a   1.000
_cell.length_b   1.000
_cell.length_c   1.000
_cell.angle_alpha   90.00
_cell.angle_beta   90.00
_cell.angle_gamma   90.00
#
_symmetry.space_group_name_H-M   'P 1'
#
loop_
_entity.id
_entity.type
_entity.pdbx_description
1 polymer ?
#
loop_
_entity_poly.entity_id
_entity_poly.type
_entity_poly.pdbx_seq_one_letter_code
_entity_poly.pdbx_strand_id
1 'polypeptide(L)'
;MRCAVAYGGGENIRDQLRAVEYGADIIVAAPGRLVDFMERGKVKLRDVLFLTLDEADRMLDMGFEPQIRRIVESSDMPDNEHRQTLLFSATFPREVQRLAQDFLRRDYVTLTVGRVGAATESVLQKILFCRTHEDKPHLLVDVLMSQGVEGQRVLVFVATKREADML
;
A
#
# COMPACT_ATOMS: atom_id res chain seq x y z
N MET A 1 -13.60 5.54 -21.42
CA MET A 1 -12.84 5.00 -20.29
C MET A 1 -13.43 5.51 -19.00
N ARG A 2 -14.09 4.64 -18.23
CA ARG A 2 -14.77 4.92 -16.96
C ARG A 2 -14.01 4.27 -15.82
N CYS A 3 -13.77 5.02 -14.75
CA CYS A 3 -13.11 4.54 -13.55
C CYS A 3 -14.13 4.45 -12.42
N ALA A 4 -14.08 3.37 -11.65
CA ALA A 4 -14.81 3.22 -10.40
C ALA A 4 -13.84 2.93 -9.26
N VAL A 5 -14.25 3.28 -8.05
CA VAL A 5 -13.45 3.09 -6.84
C VAL A 5 -14.18 2.17 -5.87
N ALA A 6 -13.42 1.30 -5.19
CA ALA A 6 -13.95 0.37 -4.20
C ALA A 6 -13.01 0.28 -2.99
N TYR A 7 -13.24 1.12 -1.97
CA TYR A 7 -12.43 1.12 -0.74
C TYR A 7 -13.25 1.30 0.53
N GLY A 8 -12.70 0.84 1.65
CA GLY A 8 -13.27 0.98 2.99
C GLY A 8 -13.14 2.38 3.57
N GLY A 9 -13.93 2.69 4.62
CA GLY A 9 -13.89 3.98 5.31
C GLY A 9 -15.28 4.59 5.51
N GLY A 10 -15.34 5.92 5.60
CA GLY A 10 -16.58 6.69 5.83
C GLY A 10 -17.45 6.90 4.58
N GLU A 11 -17.05 6.38 3.42
CA GLU A 11 -17.79 6.58 2.18
C GLU A 11 -18.98 5.63 2.01
N ASN A 12 -20.01 6.15 1.34
CA ASN A 12 -21.23 5.44 1.09
C ASN A 12 -21.02 4.31 0.07
N ILE A 13 -21.09 3.08 0.57
CA ILE A 13 -21.04 1.85 -0.24
C ILE A 13 -22.06 1.85 -1.39
N ARG A 14 -23.24 2.46 -1.21
CA ARG A 14 -24.28 2.48 -2.25
C ARG A 14 -23.85 3.29 -3.48
N ASP A 15 -23.11 4.37 -3.26
CA ASP A 15 -22.66 5.23 -4.36
C ASP A 15 -21.53 4.55 -5.13
N GLN A 16 -20.59 3.89 -4.43
CA GLN A 16 -19.56 3.05 -5.06
C GLN A 16 -20.17 1.89 -5.85
N LEU A 17 -21.18 1.21 -5.30
CA LEU A 17 -21.89 0.12 -6.00
C LEU A 17 -22.58 0.61 -7.27
N ARG A 18 -23.28 1.75 -7.22
CA ARG A 18 -23.91 2.35 -8.41
C ARG A 18 -22.90 2.69 -9.50
N ALA A 19 -21.74 3.22 -9.12
CA ALA A 19 -20.68 3.55 -10.06
C ALA A 19 -20.17 2.29 -10.79
N VAL A 20 -19.99 1.18 -10.06
CA VAL A 20 -19.59 -0.10 -10.62
C VAL A 20 -20.69 -0.72 -11.48
N GLU A 21 -21.96 -0.67 -11.06
CA GLU A 21 -23.11 -1.23 -11.79
C GLU A 21 -23.35 -0.55 -13.15
N TYR A 22 -23.01 0.74 -13.27
CA TYR A 22 -23.09 1.44 -14.54
C TYR A 22 -22.05 0.93 -15.57
N GLY A 23 -21.06 0.16 -15.09
CA GLY A 23 -19.96 -0.41 -15.84
C GLY A 23 -18.68 0.42 -15.67
N ALA A 24 -17.57 -0.27 -15.40
CA ALA A 24 -16.24 0.32 -15.21
C ALA A 24 -15.22 -0.35 -16.12
N ASP A 25 -14.41 0.46 -16.79
CA ASP A 25 -13.27 -0.03 -17.59
C ASP A 25 -12.04 -0.24 -16.68
N ILE A 26 -11.96 0.53 -15.59
CA ILE A 26 -10.91 0.46 -14.57
C ILE A 26 -11.57 0.47 -13.19
N ILE A 27 -11.13 -0.42 -12.30
CA ILE A 27 -11.52 -0.43 -10.90
C ILE A 27 -10.28 -0.24 -10.04
N VAL A 28 -10.25 0.82 -9.24
CA VAL A 28 -9.23 1.04 -8.21
C VAL A 28 -9.82 0.62 -6.87
N ALA A 29 -9.23 -0.38 -6.21
CA ALA A 29 -9.85 -0.98 -5.04
C ALA A 29 -8.88 -1.37 -3.94
N ALA A 30 -9.34 -1.27 -2.70
CA ALA A 30 -8.75 -1.96 -1.57
C ALA A 30 -9.24 -3.43 -1.56
N PRO A 31 -8.38 -4.43 -1.25
CA PRO A 31 -8.73 -5.84 -1.39
C PRO A 31 -10.04 -6.23 -0.68
N GLY A 32 -10.23 -5.78 0.55
CA GLY A 32 -11.43 -6.12 1.32
C GLY A 32 -12.75 -5.65 0.69
N ARG A 33 -12.78 -4.42 0.12
CA ARG A 33 -14.00 -3.89 -0.51
C ARG A 33 -14.26 -4.53 -1.87
N LEU A 34 -13.20 -4.87 -2.63
CA LEU A 34 -13.36 -5.58 -3.89
C LEU A 34 -13.95 -6.97 -3.68
N VAL A 35 -13.46 -7.71 -2.68
CA VAL A 35 -14.02 -9.03 -2.32
C VAL A 35 -15.51 -8.91 -1.96
N ASP A 36 -15.91 -7.94 -1.15
CA ASP A 36 -17.33 -7.72 -0.81
C ASP A 36 -18.19 -7.46 -2.07
N PHE A 37 -17.68 -6.70 -3.05
CA PHE A 37 -18.41 -6.45 -4.30
C PHE A 37 -18.52 -7.70 -5.18
N MET A 38 -17.48 -8.54 -5.20
CA MET A 38 -17.49 -9.82 -5.91
C MET A 38 -18.45 -10.82 -5.25
N GLU A 39 -18.45 -10.92 -3.93
CA GLU A 39 -19.36 -11.80 -3.17
C GLU A 39 -20.84 -11.42 -3.39
N ARG A 40 -21.13 -10.13 -3.55
CA ARG A 40 -22.46 -9.63 -3.91
C ARG A 40 -22.83 -9.84 -5.38
N GLY A 41 -21.92 -10.38 -6.19
CA GLY A 41 -22.11 -10.59 -7.63
C GLY A 41 -22.15 -9.28 -8.44
N LYS A 42 -21.59 -8.19 -7.90
CA LYS A 42 -21.61 -6.85 -8.52
C LYS A 42 -20.40 -6.60 -9.41
N VAL A 43 -19.30 -7.30 -9.15
CA VAL A 43 -18.08 -7.27 -9.95
C VAL A 43 -17.75 -8.68 -10.43
N LYS A 44 -17.37 -8.78 -11.70
CA LYS A 44 -16.77 -9.96 -12.32
C LYS A 44 -15.44 -9.55 -12.92
N LEU A 45 -14.45 -10.45 -12.86
CA LEU A 45 -13.07 -10.18 -13.26
C LEU A 45 -12.64 -10.96 -14.51
N ARG A 46 -13.55 -11.72 -15.12
CA ARG A 46 -13.30 -12.52 -16.34
C ARG A 46 -12.73 -11.77 -17.54
N ASP A 47 -12.99 -10.47 -17.64
CA ASP A 47 -12.58 -9.63 -18.77
C ASP A 47 -11.34 -8.77 -18.43
N VAL A 48 -10.69 -9.05 -17.29
CA VAL A 48 -9.50 -8.32 -16.83
C VAL A 48 -8.27 -8.71 -17.65
N LEU A 49 -7.73 -7.74 -18.38
CA LEU A 49 -6.47 -7.87 -19.13
C LEU A 49 -5.25 -7.34 -18.35
N PHE A 50 -5.48 -6.49 -17.35
CA PHE A 50 -4.43 -5.84 -16.56
C PHE A 50 -4.74 -5.91 -15.07
N LEU A 51 -3.80 -6.43 -14.28
CA LEU A 51 -3.84 -6.43 -12.82
C LEU A 51 -2.66 -5.61 -12.30
N THR A 52 -2.90 -4.67 -11.38
CA THR A 52 -1.83 -3.93 -10.69
C THR A 52 -1.95 -4.13 -9.18
N LEU A 53 -0.89 -4.59 -8.56
CA LEU A 53 -0.73 -4.68 -7.11
C LEU A 53 0.25 -3.58 -6.69
N ASP A 54 -0.27 -2.52 -6.07
CA ASP A 54 0.53 -1.39 -5.59
C ASP A 54 0.76 -1.47 -4.08
N GLU A 55 1.92 -1.03 -3.62
CA GLU A 55 2.41 -1.17 -2.24
C GLU A 55 2.20 -2.60 -1.68
N ALA A 56 2.67 -3.61 -2.41
CA ALA A 56 2.42 -5.02 -2.08
C ALA A 56 2.91 -5.39 -0.67
N ASP A 57 4.07 -4.88 -0.24
CA ASP A 57 4.56 -5.03 1.12
C ASP A 57 3.58 -4.48 2.17
N ARG A 58 3.05 -3.28 1.97
CA ARG A 58 2.03 -2.70 2.86
C ARG A 58 0.76 -3.52 2.92
N MET A 59 0.29 -4.03 1.79
CA MET A 59 -0.90 -4.89 1.79
C MET A 59 -0.68 -6.16 2.61
N LEU A 60 0.51 -6.76 2.57
CA LEU A 60 0.86 -7.92 3.38
C LEU A 60 0.99 -7.56 4.86
N ASP A 61 1.61 -6.41 5.20
CA ASP A 61 1.67 -5.89 6.57
C ASP A 61 0.28 -5.69 7.18
N MET A 62 -0.70 -5.28 6.37
CA MET A 62 -2.11 -5.12 6.75
C MET A 62 -2.88 -6.45 6.82
N GLY A 63 -2.25 -7.57 6.47
CA GLY A 63 -2.87 -8.89 6.50
C GLY A 63 -3.85 -9.15 5.34
N PHE A 64 -3.70 -8.45 4.21
CA PHE A 64 -4.60 -8.61 3.06
C PHE A 64 -4.27 -9.79 2.13
N GLU A 65 -3.24 -10.59 2.43
CA GLU A 65 -2.86 -11.74 1.60
C GLU A 65 -4.05 -12.66 1.26
N PRO A 66 -4.91 -13.08 2.21
CA PRO A 66 -6.04 -13.96 1.91
C PRO A 66 -7.03 -13.35 0.92
N GLN A 67 -7.28 -12.04 1.03
CA GLN A 67 -8.18 -11.32 0.14
C GLN A 67 -7.58 -11.19 -1.26
N ILE A 68 -6.28 -10.90 -1.37
CA ILE A 68 -5.58 -10.83 -2.66
C ILE A 68 -5.63 -12.18 -3.36
N ARG A 69 -5.27 -13.27 -2.66
CA ARG A 69 -5.37 -14.63 -3.21
C ARG A 69 -6.79 -14.96 -3.65
N ARG A 70 -7.79 -14.58 -2.87
CA ARG A 70 -9.20 -14.76 -3.26
C ARG A 70 -9.56 -14.00 -4.54
N ILE A 71 -9.10 -12.76 -4.69
CA ILE A 71 -9.33 -11.94 -5.89
C ILE A 71 -8.67 -12.57 -7.11
N VAL A 72 -7.47 -13.12 -6.96
CA VAL A 72 -6.64 -13.54 -8.10
C VAL A 72 -6.85 -15.01 -8.47
N GLU A 73 -6.97 -15.90 -7.49
CA GLU A 73 -7.00 -17.36 -7.66
C GLU A 73 -8.41 -17.95 -7.54
N SER A 74 -9.28 -17.34 -6.71
CA SER A 74 -10.62 -17.87 -6.41
C SER A 74 -11.74 -17.15 -7.14
N SER A 75 -11.41 -16.27 -8.10
CA SER A 75 -12.37 -15.52 -8.89
C SER A 75 -12.45 -16.04 -10.33
N ASP A 76 -13.26 -15.39 -11.15
CA ASP A 76 -13.32 -15.64 -12.59
C ASP A 76 -12.22 -14.93 -13.39
N MET A 77 -11.19 -14.35 -12.73
CA MET A 77 -10.08 -13.66 -13.39
C MET A 77 -9.27 -14.60 -14.30
N PRO A 78 -8.91 -14.20 -15.54
CA PRO A 78 -8.03 -14.98 -16.41
C PRO A 78 -6.70 -15.30 -15.74
N ASP A 79 -6.06 -16.43 -16.05
CA ASP A 79 -4.75 -16.76 -15.48
C ASP A 79 -3.65 -15.72 -15.84
N ASN A 80 -2.49 -15.85 -15.19
CA ASN A 80 -1.35 -14.95 -15.39
C ASN A 80 -0.79 -14.96 -16.83
N GLU A 81 -0.99 -16.03 -17.61
CA GLU A 81 -0.54 -16.10 -19.01
C GLU A 81 -1.47 -15.28 -19.93
N HIS A 82 -2.76 -15.18 -19.60
CA HIS A 82 -3.77 -14.45 -20.39
C HIS A 82 -4.01 -12.99 -19.95
N ARG A 83 -3.35 -12.53 -18.88
CA ARG A 83 -3.38 -11.12 -18.44
C ARG A 83 -1.96 -10.58 -18.22
N GLN A 84 -1.81 -9.26 -18.14
CA GLN A 84 -0.57 -8.63 -17.71
C GLN A 84 -0.71 -8.20 -16.23
N THR A 85 0.20 -8.69 -15.38
CA THR A 85 0.24 -8.32 -13.97
C THR A 85 1.44 -7.41 -13.70
N LEU A 86 1.22 -6.29 -13.00
CA LEU A 86 2.26 -5.41 -12.48
C LEU A 86 2.24 -5.48 -10.95
N LEU A 87 3.41 -5.59 -10.33
CA LEU A 87 3.57 -5.57 -8.88
C LEU A 87 4.58 -4.50 -8.51
N PHE A 88 4.15 -3.55 -7.69
CA PHE A 88 4.97 -2.47 -7.15
C PHE A 88 5.08 -2.63 -5.63
N SER A 89 6.30 -2.46 -5.12
CA SER A 89 6.59 -2.62 -3.69
C SER A 89 7.86 -1.85 -3.34
N ALA A 90 7.86 -1.17 -2.19
CA ALA A 90 9.04 -0.41 -1.73
C ALA A 90 10.11 -1.35 -1.16
N THR A 91 9.68 -2.41 -0.49
CA THR A 91 10.52 -3.49 0.02
C THR A 91 10.22 -4.80 -0.70
N PHE A 92 11.13 -5.78 -0.63
CA PHE A 92 10.98 -7.06 -1.33
C PHE A 92 11.28 -8.27 -0.43
N PRO A 93 10.56 -8.42 0.71
CA PRO A 93 10.72 -9.56 1.60
C PRO A 93 10.25 -10.87 0.94
N ARG A 94 10.48 -12.01 1.60
CA ARG A 94 10.19 -13.35 1.05
C ARG A 94 8.71 -13.52 0.68
N GLU A 95 7.83 -12.88 1.43
CA GLU A 95 6.38 -12.91 1.24
C GLU A 95 5.99 -12.20 -0.06
N VAL A 96 6.55 -11.01 -0.33
CA VAL A 96 6.35 -10.30 -1.61
C VAL A 96 6.94 -11.08 -2.78
N GLN A 97 8.10 -11.72 -2.59
CA GLN A 97 8.72 -12.58 -3.62
C GLN A 97 7.81 -13.76 -4.00
N ARG A 98 7.18 -14.40 -3.01
CA ARG A 98 6.20 -15.47 -3.26
C ARG A 98 4.99 -14.94 -4.01
N LEU A 99 4.44 -13.80 -3.60
CA LEU A 99 3.32 -13.15 -4.28
C LEU A 99 3.63 -12.88 -5.76
N ALA A 100 4.84 -12.38 -6.04
CA ALA A 100 5.33 -12.15 -7.40
C ALA A 100 5.41 -13.46 -8.21
N GLN A 101 5.95 -14.53 -7.63
CA GLN A 101 6.03 -15.85 -8.28
C GLN A 101 4.66 -16.46 -8.56
N ASP A 102 3.69 -16.24 -7.68
CA ASP A 102 2.35 -16.80 -7.81
C ASP A 102 1.51 -16.06 -8.87
N PHE A 103 1.66 -14.73 -8.99
CA PHE A 103 0.73 -13.90 -9.76
C PHE A 103 1.27 -13.29 -11.05
N LEU A 104 2.60 -13.19 -11.19
CA LEU A 104 3.24 -12.74 -12.43
C LEU A 104 3.43 -13.92 -13.40
N ARG A 105 3.68 -13.62 -14.67
CA ARG A 105 4.07 -14.63 -15.67
C ARG A 105 5.42 -15.24 -15.32
N ARG A 106 5.71 -16.42 -15.87
CA ARG A 106 6.99 -17.10 -15.63
C ARG A 106 8.23 -16.30 -16.05
N ASP A 107 8.09 -15.43 -17.05
CA ASP A 107 9.15 -14.62 -17.64
C ASP A 107 9.12 -13.16 -17.15
N TYR A 108 8.58 -12.90 -15.95
CA TYR A 108 8.48 -11.54 -15.41
C TYR A 108 9.86 -10.87 -15.26
N VAL A 109 9.89 -9.56 -15.50
CA VAL A 109 11.09 -8.74 -15.36
C VAL A 109 11.02 -7.95 -14.05
N THR A 110 12.11 -7.94 -13.30
CA THR A 110 12.26 -7.11 -12.11
C THR A 110 13.02 -5.83 -12.47
N LEU A 111 12.40 -4.68 -12.19
CA LEU A 111 13.03 -3.37 -12.29
C LEU A 111 13.21 -2.80 -10.89
N THR A 112 14.47 -2.59 -10.51
CA THR A 112 14.82 -2.04 -9.19
C THR A 112 15.47 -0.69 -9.38
N VAL A 113 14.92 0.33 -8.71
CA VAL A 113 15.54 1.66 -8.63
C VAL A 113 16.21 1.81 -7.26
N GLY A 114 17.53 1.99 -7.24
CA GLY A 114 18.32 2.03 -6.02
C GLY A 114 18.69 0.63 -5.50
N ARG A 115 19.03 0.52 -4.21
CA ARG A 115 19.29 -0.76 -3.54
C ARG A 115 18.08 -1.14 -2.69
N VAL A 116 17.45 -2.28 -3.01
CA VAL A 116 16.36 -2.86 -2.20
C VAL A 116 16.85 -3.04 -0.75
N GLY A 117 16.13 -2.48 0.21
CA GLY A 117 16.49 -2.56 1.63
C GLY A 117 17.60 -1.62 2.10
N ALA A 118 18.19 -0.79 1.22
CA ALA A 118 19.29 0.11 1.61
C ALA A 118 18.85 1.47 2.18
N ALA A 119 17.54 1.70 2.32
CA ALA A 119 17.02 2.89 2.97
C ALA A 119 17.57 3.04 4.40
N THR A 120 17.91 1.94 5.08
CA THR A 120 18.52 1.95 6.40
C THR A 120 20.04 2.12 6.39
N GLU A 121 20.76 1.61 5.39
CA GLU A 121 22.24 1.70 5.34
C GLU A 121 22.74 3.11 5.01
N SER A 122 21.97 3.87 4.22
CA SER A 122 22.33 5.23 3.78
C SER A 122 21.82 6.32 4.73
N VAL A 123 20.98 5.98 5.70
CA VAL A 123 20.39 6.93 6.66
C VAL A 123 21.13 6.84 7.98
N LEU A 124 21.74 7.96 8.41
CA LEU A 124 22.35 8.07 9.73
C LEU A 124 21.27 8.02 10.80
N GLN A 125 21.27 6.97 11.61
CA GLN A 125 20.34 6.80 12.73
C GLN A 125 21.03 7.17 14.05
N LYS A 126 20.42 8.07 14.82
CA LYS A 126 20.88 8.45 16.16
C LYS A 126 19.75 8.18 17.15
N ILE A 127 20.06 7.46 18.22
CA ILE A 127 19.13 7.19 19.33
C ILE A 127 19.54 8.07 20.51
N LEU A 128 18.62 8.91 20.97
CA LEU A 128 18.83 9.78 22.13
C LEU A 128 17.86 9.37 23.24
N PHE A 129 18.40 9.14 24.44
CA PHE A 129 17.61 8.76 25.61
C PHE A 129 17.12 10.01 26.35
N CYS A 130 15.81 10.10 26.55
CA CYS A 130 15.19 11.09 27.43
C CYS A 130 14.94 10.47 28.80
N ARG A 131 15.03 11.27 29.87
CA ARG A 131 14.72 10.79 31.23
C ARG A 131 13.23 10.69 31.46
N THR A 132 12.47 11.67 30.94
CA THR A 132 11.01 11.71 31.03
C THR A 132 10.39 12.00 29.66
N HIS A 133 9.07 11.84 29.54
CA HIS A 133 8.34 12.17 28.32
C HIS A 133 8.33 13.68 28.04
N GLU A 134 8.32 14.51 29.09
CA GLU A 134 8.26 15.97 29.03
C GLU A 134 9.55 16.60 28.52
N ASP A 135 10.66 15.86 28.59
CA ASP A 135 11.96 16.31 28.07
C ASP A 135 12.05 16.22 26.53
N LYS A 136 11.20 15.39 25.89
CA LYS A 136 11.27 15.11 24.45
C LYS A 136 11.15 16.36 23.57
N PRO A 137 10.20 17.30 23.80
CA PRO A 137 10.08 18.50 22.97
C PRO A 137 11.32 19.40 23.06
N HIS A 138 11.89 19.57 24.25
CA HIS A 138 13.11 20.35 24.45
C HIS A 138 14.28 19.70 23.70
N LEU A 139 14.45 18.38 23.84
CA LEU A 139 15.49 17.65 23.12
C LEU A 139 15.30 17.72 21.59
N LEU A 140 14.05 17.68 21.12
CA LEU A 140 13.75 17.85 19.69
C LEU A 140 14.22 19.21 19.19
N VAL A 141 13.94 20.30 19.91
CA VAL A 141 14.42 21.64 19.55
C VAL A 141 15.95 21.68 19.49
N ASP A 142 16.63 21.11 20.48
CA ASP A 142 18.10 21.05 20.51
C ASP A 142 18.67 20.27 19.32
N VAL A 143 18.03 19.15 18.94
CA VAL A 143 18.40 18.36 17.77
C VAL A 143 18.22 19.17 16.49
N LEU A 144 17.08 19.83 16.30
CA LEU A 144 16.82 20.63 15.11
C LEU A 144 17.84 21.77 14.98
N MET A 145 18.12 22.49 16.07
CA MET A 145 19.11 23.57 16.07
C MET A 145 20.53 23.05 15.79
N SER A 146 20.94 21.95 16.43
CA SER A 146 22.29 21.40 16.27
C SER A 146 22.57 20.77 14.91
N GLN A 147 21.54 20.24 14.23
CA GLN A 147 21.69 19.68 12.88
C GLN A 147 21.67 20.77 11.78
N GLY A 148 21.46 22.05 12.13
CA GLY A 148 21.52 23.15 11.16
C GLY A 148 20.45 23.05 10.07
N VAL A 149 19.27 22.52 10.41
CA VAL A 149 18.15 22.32 9.47
C VAL A 149 17.31 23.58 9.27
N GLU A 150 17.84 24.75 9.61
CA GLU A 150 17.16 26.03 9.47
C GLU A 150 16.78 26.29 8.00
N GLY A 151 15.52 26.63 7.76
CA GLY A 151 14.97 26.80 6.41
C GLY A 151 14.69 25.49 5.65
N GLN A 152 14.95 24.32 6.24
CA GLN A 152 14.65 23.02 5.63
C GLN A 152 13.32 22.46 6.14
N ARG A 153 12.72 21.55 5.36
CA ARG A 153 11.52 20.81 5.78
C ARG A 153 11.94 19.58 6.59
N VAL A 154 11.44 19.47 7.81
CA VAL A 154 11.68 18.32 8.69
C VAL A 154 10.35 17.64 9.01
N LEU A 155 10.35 16.31 9.01
CA LEU A 155 9.19 15.50 9.37
C LEU A 155 9.40 14.89 10.76
N VAL A 156 8.49 15.20 11.69
CA VAL A 156 8.52 14.67 13.06
C VAL A 156 7.34 13.72 13.23
N PHE A 157 7.62 12.46 13.58
CA PHE A 157 6.59 11.46 13.85
C PHE A 157 6.33 11.38 15.35
N VAL A 158 5.05 11.37 15.72
CA VAL A 158 4.56 11.17 17.08
C VAL A 158 3.54 10.03 17.10
N ALA A 159 3.29 9.45 18.27
CA ALA A 159 2.48 8.23 18.37
C ALA A 159 0.99 8.50 18.18
N THR A 160 0.49 9.66 18.60
CA THR A 160 -0.94 9.99 18.55
C THR A 160 -1.20 11.29 17.78
N LYS A 161 -2.37 11.37 17.15
CA LYS A 161 -2.84 12.61 16.51
C LYS A 161 -2.86 13.79 17.49
N ARG A 162 -3.34 13.54 18.72
CA ARG A 162 -3.41 14.59 19.76
C ARG A 162 -2.04 15.16 20.09
N GLU A 163 -0.99 14.33 20.13
CA GLU A 163 0.38 14.82 20.30
C GLU A 163 0.82 15.64 19.09
N ALA A 164 0.46 15.23 17.88
CA ALA A 164 0.84 15.96 16.66
C ALA A 164 0.23 17.36 16.61
N ASP A 165 -1.02 17.49 17.07
CA ASP A 165 -1.73 18.78 17.13
C ASP A 165 -1.20 19.70 18.25
N MET A 166 -0.51 19.15 19.26
CA MET A 166 -0.03 19.86 20.45
C MET A 166 1.48 20.16 20.43
N LEU A 167 2.25 19.44 19.61
CA LEU A 167 3.70 19.61 19.43
C LEU A 167 4.01 20.89 18.65
#